data_AF-A0A962YZ29-F1
#
_entry.id   AF-A0A962YZ29-F1
#
_cell.length_a   1.000
_cell.length_b   1.000
_cell.length_c   1.000
_cell.angle_alpha   90.00
_cell.angle_beta   90.00
_cell.angle_gamma   90.00
#
_symmetry.space_group_name_H-M   'P 1'
#
loop_
_entity.id
_entity.type
_entity.pdbx_description
1 polymer ?
#
loop_
_entity_poly.entity_id
_entity_poly.type
_entity_poly.pdbx_seq_one_letter_code
_entity_poly.pdbx_strand_id
1 'polypeptide(L)'
;QSVNAIEHLFTRNERVIAYFSTEFGKMAVVLVGAMIVGSIAMQWAGVVTPPNGKREIIHTHYDEGQAFAKGDEIGQFQLGSTVIVLVESPVHWQAMTQQASVTMGQLIATVSE
;
A
#
# COMPACT_ATOMS: atom_id res chain seq x y z
N GLN A 1 -12.44 16.11 0.27
CA GLN A 1 -13.40 15.66 -0.75
C GLN A 1 -13.57 14.16 -0.62
N SER A 2 -14.80 13.64 -0.76
CA SER A 2 -15.05 12.19 -0.66
C SER A 2 -14.45 11.47 -1.87
N VAL A 3 -13.84 10.30 -1.65
CA VAL A 3 -13.26 9.41 -2.68
C VAL A 3 -14.27 9.13 -3.80
N ASN A 4 -15.57 9.11 -3.48
CA ASN A 4 -16.65 8.79 -4.42
C ASN A 4 -16.91 9.88 -5.48
N ALA A 5 -16.37 11.08 -5.32
CA ALA A 5 -16.63 12.20 -6.23
C ALA A 5 -15.61 12.32 -7.37
N ILE A 6 -14.52 11.53 -7.34
CA ILE A 6 -13.43 11.65 -8.31
C ILE A 6 -13.30 10.34 -9.07
N GLU A 7 -13.74 10.35 -10.33
CA GLU A 7 -13.56 9.22 -11.22
C GLU A 7 -12.07 8.87 -11.38
N HIS A 8 -11.78 7.57 -11.35
CA HIS A 8 -10.43 7.05 -11.60
C HIS A 8 -9.37 7.58 -10.63
N LEU A 9 -9.75 8.02 -9.42
CA LEU A 9 -8.83 8.61 -8.43
C LEU A 9 -7.57 7.75 -8.21
N PHE A 10 -7.75 6.46 -7.92
CA PHE A 10 -6.64 5.57 -7.60
C PHE A 10 -5.80 5.17 -8.82
N THR A 11 -6.38 5.25 -10.03
CA THR A 11 -5.66 4.92 -11.26
C THR A 11 -4.91 6.12 -11.85
N ARG A 12 -5.34 7.36 -11.54
CA ARG A 12 -4.72 8.62 -11.98
C ARG A 12 -3.63 9.12 -11.05
N ASN A 13 -3.72 8.82 -9.76
CA ASN A 13 -2.73 9.26 -8.79
C ASN A 13 -1.44 8.43 -8.89
N GLU A 14 -0.31 9.06 -8.54
CA GLU A 14 0.96 8.36 -8.37
C GLU A 14 0.84 7.28 -7.29
N ARG A 15 1.43 6.12 -7.58
CA ARG A 15 1.37 4.97 -6.69
C ARG A 15 2.63 4.14 -6.74
N VAL A 16 2.94 3.53 -5.61
CA VAL A 16 3.98 2.51 -5.47
C VAL A 16 3.30 1.20 -5.12
N ILE A 17 3.66 0.13 -5.83
CA ILE A 17 3.13 -1.22 -5.59
C ILE A 17 4.28 -2.09 -5.09
N ALA A 18 4.15 -2.61 -3.88
CA ALA A 18 5.07 -3.57 -3.31
C ALA A 18 4.44 -4.96 -3.31
N TYR A 19 5.12 -5.92 -3.91
CA TYR A 19 4.70 -7.32 -3.93
C TYR A 19 5.48 -8.10 -2.88
N PHE A 20 4.76 -8.91 -2.11
CA PHE A 20 5.30 -9.76 -1.06
C PHE A 20 4.88 -11.20 -1.29
N SER A 21 5.82 -12.12 -1.08
CA SER A 21 5.52 -13.53 -0.86
C SER A 21 5.38 -13.73 0.65
N THR A 22 4.24 -14.27 1.08
CA THR A 22 3.97 -14.55 2.50
C THR A 22 3.69 -16.04 2.70
N GLU A 23 3.66 -16.51 3.94
CA GLU A 23 3.23 -17.88 4.27
C GLU A 23 1.78 -18.17 3.82
N PHE A 24 0.97 -17.11 3.64
CA PHE A 24 -0.41 -17.19 3.19
C PHE A 24 -0.58 -16.87 1.69
N GLY A 25 0.48 -16.98 0.89
CA GLY A 25 0.46 -16.66 -0.55
C GLY A 25 0.87 -15.23 -0.87
N LYS A 26 0.56 -14.77 -2.08
CA LYS A 26 0.97 -13.45 -2.58
C LYS A 26 0.15 -12.33 -1.96
N MET A 27 0.83 -11.25 -1.60
CA MET A 27 0.22 -10.01 -1.13
C MET A 27 0.76 -8.82 -1.93
N ALA A 28 -0.10 -7.87 -2.27
CA ALA A 28 0.31 -6.59 -2.82
C ALA A 28 -0.15 -5.45 -1.90
N VAL A 29 0.78 -4.58 -1.53
CA VAL A 29 0.50 -3.34 -0.81
C VAL A 29 0.68 -2.19 -1.79
N VAL A 30 -0.41 -1.47 -2.04
CA VAL A 30 -0.45 -0.33 -2.96
C VAL A 30 -0.53 0.95 -2.15
N LEU A 31 0.53 1.74 -2.22
CA LEU A 31 0.59 3.07 -1.65
C LEU A 31 0.12 4.06 -2.71
N VAL A 32 -1.03 4.71 -2.50
CA VAL A 32 -1.58 5.71 -3.43
C VAL A 32 -1.47 7.09 -2.81
N GLY A 33 -0.80 8.00 -3.51
CA GLY A 33 -0.77 9.40 -3.11
C GLY A 33 -2.11 10.10 -3.33
N ALA A 34 -2.50 11.06 -2.49
CA ALA A 34 -3.42 12.14 -2.83
C ALA A 34 -2.85 13.15 -3.86
N MET A 35 -3.67 14.09 -4.35
CA MET A 35 -3.23 15.05 -5.40
C MET A 35 -2.07 15.98 -5.01
N ILE A 36 -1.77 16.17 -3.72
CA ILE A 36 -0.74 17.10 -3.20
C ILE A 36 0.31 16.34 -2.35
N VAL A 37 0.50 15.03 -2.55
CA VAL A 37 1.44 14.28 -1.69
C VAL A 37 2.87 14.75 -1.94
N GLY A 38 3.61 14.98 -0.86
CA GLY A 38 5.02 15.38 -0.92
C GLY A 38 5.94 14.28 -1.41
N SER A 39 5.68 13.01 -1.05
CA SER A 39 6.34 11.82 -1.61
C SER A 39 5.82 10.51 -1.02
N ILE A 40 6.14 9.40 -1.69
CA ILE A 40 6.04 8.03 -1.17
C ILE A 40 7.46 7.47 -1.03
N ALA A 41 7.79 6.92 0.13
CA ALA A 41 9.07 6.28 0.39
C ALA A 41 8.90 4.82 0.83
N MET A 42 9.80 3.96 0.39
CA MET A 42 9.89 2.56 0.82
C MET A 42 11.14 2.38 1.68
N GLN A 43 11.07 1.51 2.69
CA GLN A 43 12.16 1.33 3.66
C GLN A 43 13.50 0.97 3.00
N TRP A 44 13.45 0.25 1.87
CA TRP A 44 14.63 -0.22 1.14
C TRP A 44 15.05 0.66 -0.04
N ALA A 45 14.13 1.44 -0.61
CA ALA A 45 14.37 2.22 -1.82
C ALA A 45 14.46 3.73 -1.57
N GLY A 46 14.20 4.18 -0.34
CA GLY A 46 14.08 5.60 -0.03
C GLY A 46 12.87 6.23 -0.72
N VAL A 47 12.98 7.49 -1.12
CA VAL A 47 11.92 8.23 -1.81
C VAL A 47 11.74 7.69 -3.23
N VAL A 48 10.57 7.13 -3.53
CA VAL A 48 10.23 6.54 -4.83
C VAL A 48 9.43 7.51 -5.70
N THR A 49 8.46 8.24 -5.11
CA THR A 49 7.67 9.24 -5.84
C THR A 49 7.71 10.60 -5.14
N PRO A 50 7.66 11.74 -5.86
CA PRO A 50 7.63 11.84 -7.31
C PRO A 50 8.99 11.48 -7.92
N PRO A 51 9.04 10.66 -8.99
CA PRO A 51 10.29 10.22 -9.59
C PRO A 51 10.89 11.35 -10.44
N ASN A 52 11.66 12.25 -9.81
CA ASN A 52 12.43 13.33 -10.48
C ASN A 52 11.65 14.11 -11.59
N GLY A 53 10.31 14.19 -11.50
CA GLY A 53 9.44 14.86 -12.49
C GLY A 53 9.07 14.07 -13.75
N LYS A 54 9.40 12.77 -13.87
CA LYS A 54 9.05 11.94 -15.04
C LYS A 54 7.82 11.08 -14.79
N ARG A 55 6.85 11.09 -15.71
CA ARG A 55 5.69 10.15 -15.68
C ARG A 55 6.05 8.84 -16.37
N GLU A 56 6.89 8.04 -15.74
CA GLU A 56 7.30 6.73 -16.25
C GLU A 56 6.88 5.61 -15.27
N ILE A 57 6.49 4.46 -15.81
CA ILE A 57 6.25 3.26 -14.99
C ILE A 57 7.61 2.60 -14.77
N ILE A 58 8.03 2.51 -13.52
CA ILE A 58 9.30 1.90 -13.12
C ILE A 58 8.99 0.55 -12.46
N HIS A 59 9.61 -0.50 -12.97
CA HIS A 59 9.61 -1.83 -12.36
C HIS A 59 11.00 -2.13 -11.83
N THR A 60 11.07 -2.55 -10.57
CA THR A 60 12.31 -3.01 -9.94
C THR A 60 12.08 -4.42 -9.43
N HIS A 61 12.90 -5.36 -9.91
CA HIS A 61 12.94 -6.72 -9.40
C HIS A 61 14.14 -6.85 -8.45
N TYR A 62 13.93 -7.51 -7.33
CA TYR A 62 14.98 -7.76 -6.34
C TYR A 62 15.25 -9.26 -6.36
N ASP A 63 16.42 -9.68 -6.85
CA ASP A 63 16.80 -11.10 -6.96
C ASP A 63 16.90 -11.75 -5.57
N GLU A 64 17.43 -11.01 -4.60
CA GLU A 64 17.35 -11.31 -3.16
C GLU A 64 16.44 -10.26 -2.51
N GLY A 65 15.15 -10.60 -2.35
CA GLY A 65 14.18 -9.72 -1.73
C GLY A 65 14.47 -9.49 -0.23
N GLN A 66 14.14 -8.29 0.27
CA GLN A 66 14.19 -8.03 1.71
C GLN A 66 13.03 -8.72 2.42
N ALA A 67 13.35 -9.51 3.45
CA ALA A 67 12.35 -10.10 4.34
C ALA A 67 11.90 -9.07 5.39
N PHE A 68 10.60 -9.09 5.71
CA PHE A 68 9.99 -8.25 6.73
C PHE A 68 9.24 -9.14 7.72
N ALA A 69 9.41 -8.87 9.01
CA ALA A 69 8.58 -9.45 10.04
C ALA A 69 7.22 -8.74 10.11
N LYS A 70 6.24 -9.41 10.71
CA LYS A 70 4.93 -8.80 10.98
C LYS A 70 5.11 -7.56 11.87
N GLY A 71 4.63 -6.41 11.38
CA GLY A 71 4.70 -5.15 12.09
C GLY A 71 5.89 -4.27 11.71
N ASP A 72 6.80 -4.77 10.87
CA ASP A 72 7.90 -3.97 10.35
C ASP A 72 7.39 -2.84 9.46
N GLU A 73 8.10 -1.72 9.49
CA GLU A 73 7.86 -0.61 8.57
C GLU A 73 8.32 -0.98 7.15
N ILE A 74 7.38 -0.91 6.20
CA ILE A 74 7.65 -1.18 4.78
C ILE A 74 7.75 0.11 3.95
N GLY A 75 7.12 1.19 4.41
CA GLY A 75 7.10 2.46 3.71
C GLY A 75 6.20 3.48 4.37
N GLN A 76 6.31 4.73 3.92
CA GLN A 76 5.64 5.88 4.53
C GLN A 76 5.16 6.89 3.48
N PHE A 77 4.18 7.70 3.89
CA PHE A 77 3.72 8.88 3.16
C PHE A 77 4.12 10.14 3.92
N GLN A 78 4.52 11.18 3.20
CA GLN A 78 4.77 12.48 3.84
C GLN A 78 3.49 13.31 4.06
N LEU A 79 2.42 13.12 3.27
CA LEU A 79 1.15 13.85 3.45
C LEU A 79 -0.04 13.15 2.77
N GLY A 80 -1.07 12.77 3.54
CA GLY A 80 -2.40 12.36 3.09
C GLY A 80 -2.44 11.23 2.05
N SER A 81 -2.97 10.05 2.42
CA SER A 81 -2.78 8.87 1.59
C SER A 81 -3.91 7.86 1.62
N THR A 82 -3.79 6.87 0.73
CA THR A 82 -4.59 5.65 0.75
C THR A 82 -3.67 4.45 0.62
N VAL A 83 -3.88 3.45 1.46
CA VAL A 83 -3.26 2.13 1.31
C VAL A 83 -4.34 1.16 0.84
N ILE A 84 -4.06 0.42 -0.23
CA ILE A 84 -4.88 -0.69 -0.69
C ILE A 84 -4.07 -1.97 -0.48
N VAL A 85 -4.65 -2.91 0.26
CA VAL A 85 -4.04 -4.22 0.52
C VAL A 85 -4.81 -5.27 -0.28
N LEU A 86 -4.09 -6.03 -1.10
CA LEU A 86 -4.61 -7.15 -1.86
C LEU A 86 -3.93 -8.42 -1.36
N VAL A 87 -4.73 -9.44 -1.07
CA VAL A 87 -4.27 -10.74 -0.57
C VAL A 87 -4.83 -11.82 -1.48
N GLU A 88 -4.01 -12.82 -1.79
CA GLU A 88 -4.40 -13.98 -2.60
C GLU A 88 -5.33 -14.91 -1.81
N SER A 89 -5.01 -15.15 -0.54
CA SER A 89 -5.79 -16.04 0.31
C SER A 89 -7.11 -15.43 0.78
N PRO A 90 -8.17 -16.24 0.96
CA PRO A 90 -9.40 -15.79 1.59
C PRO A 90 -9.15 -15.20 2.97
N VAL A 91 -9.76 -14.04 3.21
CA VAL A 91 -9.71 -13.38 4.52
C VAL A 91 -11.09 -13.29 5.14
N HIS A 92 -11.14 -13.55 6.44
CA HIS A 92 -12.30 -13.31 7.28
C HIS A 92 -12.16 -11.93 7.92
N TRP A 93 -12.93 -10.96 7.41
CA TRP A 93 -12.96 -9.61 7.95
C TRP A 93 -13.64 -9.59 9.32
N GLN A 94 -13.08 -8.81 10.24
CA GLN A 94 -13.78 -8.46 11.46
C GLN A 94 -15.05 -7.66 11.10
N ALA A 95 -16.07 -7.73 11.97
CA ALA A 95 -17.32 -6.99 11.78
C ALA A 95 -17.04 -5.48 11.85
N MET A 96 -16.73 -4.88 10.71
CA MET A 96 -16.41 -3.46 10.57
C MET A 96 -17.37 -2.82 9.59
N THR A 97 -17.88 -1.64 9.95
CA THR A 97 -18.65 -0.83 9.02
C THR A 97 -17.72 -0.18 7.99
N GLN A 98 -18.25 0.12 6.82
CA GLN A 98 -17.54 0.98 5.87
C GLN A 98 -17.13 2.28 6.57
N GLN A 99 -15.92 2.79 6.28
CA GLN A 99 -15.35 4.01 6.88
C GLN A 99 -15.06 3.92 8.40
N ALA A 100 -15.07 2.72 8.99
CA ALA A 100 -14.62 2.53 10.36
C ALA A 100 -13.18 3.03 10.55
N SER A 101 -12.94 3.76 11.63
CA SER A 101 -11.59 4.12 12.05
C SER A 101 -10.85 2.90 12.58
N VAL A 102 -9.55 2.81 12.30
CA VAL A 102 -8.66 1.74 12.78
C VAL A 102 -7.51 2.32 13.57
N THR A 103 -7.00 1.57 14.54
CA THR A 103 -5.78 1.90 15.28
C THR A 103 -4.63 0.98 14.87
N MET A 104 -3.39 1.44 15.09
CA MET A 104 -2.20 0.60 14.87
C MET A 104 -2.28 -0.65 15.76
N GLY A 105 -2.06 -1.82 15.15
CA GLY A 105 -2.16 -3.12 15.83
C GLY A 105 -3.59 -3.69 15.95
N GLN A 106 -4.63 -2.95 15.53
CA GLN A 106 -5.99 -3.47 15.51
C GLN A 106 -6.12 -4.62 14.50
N LEU A 107 -6.70 -5.73 14.95
CA LEU A 107 -7.07 -6.83 14.06
C LEU A 107 -8.22 -6.40 13.16
N ILE A 108 -8.00 -6.41 11.84
CA ILE A 108 -9.02 -6.08 10.83
C ILE A 108 -9.50 -7.31 10.05
N ALA A 109 -8.65 -8.34 9.95
CA ALA A 109 -8.97 -9.59 9.27
C ALA A 109 -8.06 -10.72 9.74
N THR A 110 -8.50 -11.95 9.57
CA THR A 110 -7.70 -13.18 9.72
C THR A 110 -7.67 -13.91 8.38
N VAL A 111 -6.53 -14.51 8.05
CA VAL A 111 -6.40 -15.39 6.89
C VAL A 111 -6.77 -16.81 7.32
N SER A 112 -7.53 -17.53 6.49
CA SER A 112 -7.81 -18.96 6.72
C SER A 112 -6.53 -19.76 6.46
N GLU A 113 -6.25 -20.76 7.31
CA GLU A 113 -5.18 -21.75 7.07
C GLU A 113 -5.44 -22.60 5.81
#